data_AF-A0AAE9D1T2-F1
#
_entry.id   AF-A0AAE9D1T2-F1
#
_cell.length_a   1.000
_cell.length_b   1.000
_cell.length_c   1.000
_cell.angle_alpha   90.00
_cell.angle_beta   90.00
_cell.angle_gamma   90.00
#
_symmetry.space_group_name_H-M   'P 1'
#
loop_
_entity.id
_entity.type
_entity.pdbx_description
1 polymer ?
#
loop_
_entity_poly.entity_id
_entity_poly.type
_entity_poly.pdbx_seq_one_letter_code
_entity_poly.pdbx_strand_id
1 'polypeptide(L)' 'MCAVGPKNNPSESDFKYGPPGSACPHGKTDSGLCKSRVQREKSEVKEEDNGSNHSSLLIALLVTVFFM' A
#
# COMPACT_ATOMS: atom_id res chain seq x y z
N MET A 1 16.07 -18.09 22.53
CA MET A 1 14.77 -17.78 23.15
C MET A 1 14.10 -16.68 22.35
N CYS A 2 12.79 -16.75 22.15
CA CYS A 2 12.03 -15.76 21.36
C CYS A 2 10.89 -15.19 22.21
N ALA A 3 10.67 -13.89 22.11
CA ALA A 3 9.50 -13.22 22.68
C ALA A 3 8.53 -12.89 21.54
N VAL A 4 7.25 -13.21 21.73
CA VAL A 4 6.17 -12.95 20.77
C VAL A 4 5.11 -12.14 21.50
N GLY A 5 4.58 -11.11 20.84
CA GLY A 5 3.49 -10.29 21.34
C GLY A 5 2.54 -9.91 20.20
N PRO A 6 1.50 -9.11 20.46
CA PRO A 6 1.16 -8.46 21.74
C PRO A 6 0.42 -9.36 22.75
N LYS A 7 -0.19 -10.46 22.28
CA LYS A 7 -0.98 -11.39 23.10
C LYS A 7 -0.41 -12.80 22.90
N ASN A 8 -0.10 -13.49 24.00
CA ASN A 8 0.58 -14.79 23.94
C ASN A 8 -0.38 -15.97 23.72
N ASN A 9 -1.68 -15.76 23.84
CA ASN A 9 -2.70 -16.78 23.63
C ASN A 9 -3.90 -16.16 22.90
N PRO A 10 -3.88 -16.11 21.55
CA PRO A 10 -5.02 -15.63 20.78
C PRO A 10 -6.19 -16.62 20.89
N SER A 11 -7.40 -16.09 20.76
CA SER A 11 -8.65 -16.82 20.72
C SER A 11 -9.32 -16.65 19.36
N GLU A 12 -10.28 -17.51 18.99
CA GLU A 12 -10.98 -17.44 17.70
C GLU A 12 -11.56 -16.05 17.39
N SER A 13 -12.01 -15.30 18.41
CA SER A 13 -12.54 -13.95 18.25
C SER A 13 -11.49 -12.88 17.93
N ASP A 14 -10.21 -13.17 18.14
CA ASP A 14 -9.11 -12.28 17.74
C ASP A 14 -8.85 -12.36 16.22
N PHE A 15 -9.41 -13.35 15.52
CA PHE A 15 -9.26 -13.54 14.09
C PHE A 15 -10.46 -13.01 13.30
N LYS A 16 -10.19 -12.48 12.11
CA LYS A 16 -11.22 -12.09 11.13
C LYS A 16 -11.11 -12.99 9.92
N TYR A 17 -12.20 -13.66 9.56
CA TYR A 17 -12.27 -14.53 8.39
C TYR A 17 -12.62 -13.73 7.14
N GLY A 18 -12.03 -14.13 6.01
CA GLY A 18 -12.25 -13.51 4.70
C GLY A 18 -11.04 -13.71 3.79
N PRO A 19 -11.04 -13.09 2.60
CA PRO A 19 -9.88 -13.12 1.72
C PRO A 19 -8.62 -12.54 2.39
N PRO A 20 -7.42 -13.11 2.15
CA PRO A 20 -6.18 -12.61 2.75
C PRO A 20 -5.95 -11.12 2.49
N GLY A 21 -5.70 -10.40 3.58
CA GLY A 21 -5.41 -8.97 3.58
C GLY A 21 -6.60 -8.03 3.32
N SER A 22 -7.81 -8.56 3.13
CA SER A 22 -9.02 -7.74 2.84
C SER A 22 -9.38 -6.75 3.95
N ALA A 23 -9.01 -7.05 5.19
CA ALA A 23 -9.25 -6.18 6.36
C ALA A 23 -8.02 -5.36 6.78
N CYS A 24 -6.94 -5.32 5.98
CA CYS A 24 -5.75 -4.55 6.32
C CYS A 24 -5.98 -3.05 6.11
N PRO A 25 -5.77 -2.20 7.13
CA PRO A 25 -6.03 -0.76 7.01
C PRO A 25 -5.06 -0.02 6.08
N HIS A 26 -3.91 -0.62 5.75
CA HIS A 26 -2.84 -0.02 4.92
C HIS A 26 -2.51 -0.87 3.71
N GLY A 27 -3.48 -1.65 3.24
CA GLY A 27 -3.27 -2.64 2.19
C GLY A 27 -2.40 -3.83 2.65
N LYS A 28 -2.07 -4.68 1.68
CA LYS A 28 -1.36 -5.95 1.89
C LYS A 28 -0.05 -5.99 1.11
N THR A 29 0.86 -6.86 1.55
CA THR A 29 2.04 -7.29 0.80
C THR A 29 1.65 -8.30 -0.28
N ASP A 30 2.57 -8.63 -1.19
CA ASP A 30 2.37 -9.66 -2.21
C ASP A 30 2.12 -11.05 -1.60
N SER A 31 2.64 -11.28 -0.39
CA SER A 31 2.38 -12.46 0.42
C SER A 31 1.01 -12.46 1.13
N GLY A 32 0.21 -11.40 0.98
CA GLY A 32 -1.12 -11.29 1.56
C GLY A 32 -1.18 -10.85 3.03
N LEU A 33 -0.06 -10.48 3.63
CA LEU A 33 0.02 -9.97 5.01
C LEU A 33 -0.20 -8.45 5.07
N CYS A 34 -0.65 -7.93 6.21
CA CYS A 34 -0.84 -6.49 6.36
C CYS A 34 0.50 -5.73 6.40
N LYS A 35 0.56 -4.59 5.70
CA LYS A 35 1.71 -3.68 5.80
C LYS A 35 1.82 -3.11 7.22
N SER A 36 3.04 -3.02 7.75
CA SER A 36 3.31 -2.37 9.04
C SER A 36 3.08 -0.86 8.95
N ARG A 37 2.61 -0.25 10.05
CA ARG A 37 2.44 1.22 10.12
C ARG A 37 3.77 1.97 10.20
N VAL A 38 4.85 1.29 10.59
CA VAL A 38 6.16 1.93 10.73
C VAL A 38 6.82 1.96 9.36
N GLN A 39 6.79 3.12 8.71
CA GLN A 39 7.77 3.47 7.70
C GLN A 39 9.15 3.50 8.37
N ARG A 40 9.80 2.33 8.49
CA ARG A 40 11.26 2.32 8.50
C ARG A 40 11.65 2.48 7.05
N GLU A 41 12.14 3.66 6.73
CA GLU A 41 12.75 3.98 5.46
C GLU A 41 13.70 2.86 5.04
N LYS A 42 13.66 2.59 3.73
CA LYS A 42 14.49 1.65 2.96
C LYS A 42 13.99 0.20 2.86
N SER A 43 13.09 -0.01 1.89
CA SER A 43 13.37 -0.89 0.76
C SER A 43 12.56 -0.39 -0.43
N GLU A 44 13.27 0.12 -1.44
CA GLU A 44 12.70 0.40 -2.75
C GLU A 44 12.13 -0.90 -3.34
N VAL A 45 10.81 -1.04 -3.29
CA VAL A 45 10.06 -1.45 -4.47
C VAL A 45 8.93 -0.44 -4.59
N LYS A 46 9.16 0.55 -5.44
CA LYS A 46 8.20 1.56 -5.83
C LYS A 46 7.16 0.89 -6.73
N GLU A 47 6.05 0.48 -6.15
CA GLU A 47 4.80 0.32 -6.89
C GLU A 47 3.83 1.36 -6.33
N GLU A 48 3.89 2.55 -6.93
CA GLU A 48 2.93 3.62 -6.72
C GLU A 48 2.00 3.63 -7.93
N ASP A 49 0.78 3.17 -7.71
CA ASP A 49 -0.34 3.34 -8.62
C ASP A 49 -0.72 4.83 -8.71
N ASN A 50 -0.86 5.25 -9.97
CA ASN A 50 -1.37 6.50 -10.54
C ASN A 50 -1.68 7.70 -9.61
N GLY A 51 -0.66 8.52 -9.35
CA GLY A 51 -0.86 9.93 -9.02
C GLY A 51 -1.57 10.68 -10.16
N SER A 52 -2.83 11.08 -9.91
CA SER A 52 -3.71 11.85 -10.79
C SER A 52 -2.98 12.97 -11.56
N ASN A 53 -3.01 12.90 -12.90
CA ASN A 53 -2.35 13.85 -13.79
C ASN A 53 -3.08 15.20 -13.86
N HIS A 54 -2.94 16.06 -12.85
CA HIS A 54 -3.32 17.47 -13.00
C HIS A 54 -2.42 18.21 -14.03
N SER A 55 -1.26 17.63 -14.36
CA SER A 55 -0.29 18.18 -15.34
C SER A 55 -0.58 17.80 -16.81
N SER A 56 -1.47 16.82 -17.05
CA SER A 56 -1.70 16.30 -18.42
C SER A 56 -2.36 17.33 -19.34
N LEU A 57 -3.24 18.19 -18.81
CA LEU A 57 -3.89 19.23 -19.60
C LEU A 57 -2.89 20.30 -20.09
N LEU A 58 -1.94 20.69 -19.23
CA LEU A 58 -0.92 21.68 -19.56
C LEU A 58 0.06 21.14 -20.61
N ILE A 59 0.48 19.89 -20.47
CA ILE A 59 1.35 19.22 -21.45
C ILE A 59 0.62 19.07 -22.80
N ALA A 60 -0.66 18.68 -22.78
CA ALA A 60 -1.48 18.58 -23.99
C ALA A 60 -1.63 19.94 -24.70
N LEU A 61 -1.86 21.03 -23.96
CA LEU A 61 -1.98 22.39 -24.51
C LEU A 61 -0.67 22.90 -25.11
N LEU A 62 0.48 22.59 -24.51
CA LEU A 62 1.78 23.04 -25.04
C LEU A 62 2.12 22.33 -26.36
N VAL A 63 1.79 21.05 -26.49
CA VAL A 63 2.04 20.27 -27.72
C VAL A 63 1.15 20.75 -28.87
N THR A 64 -0.13 21.07 -28.64
CA THR A 64 -1.00 21.50 -29.73
C THR A 64 -0.63 22.87 -30.31
N VAL A 65 -0.12 23.79 -29.49
CA VAL A 65 0.22 25.15 -29.92
C VAL A 65 1.57 25.23 -30.63
N PHE A 66 2.54 24.39 -30.27
CA PHE A 66 3.87 24.39 -30.89
C PHE A 66 3.95 23.62 -32.23
N PHE A 67 3.00 22.71 -32.47
CA PHE A 67 2.97 21.85 -33.66
C PHE A 67 1.91 22.28 -34.70
N MET A 68 1.26 23.43 -34.52
CA MET A 68 0.45 24.13 -35.53
C MET A 68 1.22 25.35 -36.05
#